data_AF-A0A6L7X640-F1
#
_entry.id   AF-A0A6L7X640-F1
#
_cell.length_a   1.000
_cell.length_b   1.000
_cell.length_c   1.000
_cell.angle_alpha   90.00
_cell.angle_beta   90.00
_cell.angle_gamma   90.00
#
_symmetry.space_group_name_H-M   'P 1'
#
loop_
_entity.id
_entity.type
_entity.pdbx_description
1 polymer ?
#
loop_
_entity_poly.entity_id
_entity_poly.type
_entity_poly.pdbx_seq_one_letter_code
_entity_poly.pdbx_strand_id
1 'polypeptide(L)'
;MILATETPKLSIEEERDDYVRIAVEPLRRGFAHTEGNALRRVLLSGIRGAAITSVRIDQVQHEFSTIPEMKEDTTEFLLNLREIRIHAIADRPAEMHLNVTGATRITAGDIEVPGDYKIVNPDLYLATLDGDAGRLDVVMDVETGFGFQPSEQNQNGEHLLGVIPLDAVFTPVRKVSYEVLPASGGRGSEYEQLLIEVWTDGTISGIDAVQSAARSLRTELELFETMGQPITARQLPAHARVGLTAEQYDMPIEELQLSVRAHNCLKRSGLMLVGQILEKSDDELLTLRNFGEKSYIELIDKLLDLSLISEDDPRVRRARDGVFAPSSEEPMTSLPPAPEEPSAVPSLAAASSGEQEAAVGGDEDPEITGSLGAALLEALREAGSSVDE
;
A
#
# COMPACT_ATOMS: atom_id res chain seq x y z
N MET A 1 -19.76 -30.25 3.86
CA MET A 1 -21.04 -29.68 3.39
C MET A 1 -20.72 -28.30 2.81
N ILE A 2 -20.63 -28.19 1.48
CA ILE A 2 -20.32 -26.92 0.82
C ILE A 2 -21.64 -26.15 0.79
N LEU A 3 -21.81 -25.21 1.73
CA LEU A 3 -22.94 -24.28 1.72
C LEU A 3 -22.90 -23.53 0.38
N ALA A 4 -23.95 -23.68 -0.42
CA ALA A 4 -24.17 -22.85 -1.59
C ALA A 4 -24.26 -21.40 -1.10
N THR A 5 -23.17 -20.66 -1.22
CA THR A 5 -23.11 -19.26 -0.81
C THR A 5 -23.97 -18.46 -1.77
N GLU A 6 -25.12 -17.98 -1.31
CA GLU A 6 -25.86 -16.97 -2.07
C GLU A 6 -24.96 -15.74 -2.26
N THR A 7 -25.00 -15.16 -3.46
CA THR A 7 -24.17 -14.01 -3.78
C THR A 7 -24.68 -12.77 -3.05
N PRO A 8 -23.86 -12.09 -2.23
CA PRO A 8 -24.26 -10.86 -1.55
C PRO A 8 -24.61 -9.78 -2.57
N LYS A 9 -25.63 -8.98 -2.26
CA LYS A 9 -26.08 -7.85 -3.07
C LYS A 9 -25.83 -6.56 -2.30
N LEU A 10 -25.36 -5.55 -3.02
CA LEU A 10 -25.18 -4.19 -2.51
C LEU A 10 -26.31 -3.31 -3.05
N SER A 11 -26.94 -2.54 -2.15
CA SER A 11 -27.95 -1.54 -2.46
C SER A 11 -27.62 -0.21 -1.80
N ILE A 12 -27.77 0.88 -2.53
CA ILE A 12 -27.62 2.24 -2.00
C ILE A 12 -29.01 2.68 -1.52
N GLU A 13 -29.16 2.94 -0.21
CA GLU A 13 -30.42 3.39 0.38
C GLU A 13 -30.60 4.91 0.24
N GLU A 14 -29.51 5.65 0.41
CA GLU A 14 -29.50 7.11 0.32
C GLU A 14 -28.14 7.59 -0.21
N GLU A 15 -28.18 8.59 -1.09
CA GLU A 15 -27.01 9.22 -1.68
C GLU A 15 -27.22 10.74 -1.73
N ARG A 16 -26.24 11.46 -1.21
CA ARG A 16 -26.08 12.92 -1.26
C ARG A 16 -24.61 13.22 -1.55
N ASP A 17 -24.29 14.48 -1.85
CA ASP A 17 -22.92 14.88 -2.21
C ASP A 17 -21.88 14.57 -1.11
N ASP A 18 -22.26 14.74 0.16
CA ASP A 18 -21.41 14.57 1.35
C ASP A 18 -21.78 13.35 2.22
N TYR A 19 -22.74 12.55 1.79
CA TYR A 19 -23.28 11.43 2.58
C TYR A 19 -23.75 10.26 1.71
N VAL A 20 -23.41 9.04 2.12
CA VAL A 20 -23.98 7.83 1.52
C VAL A 20 -24.37 6.81 2.58
N ARG A 21 -25.47 6.09 2.32
CA ARG A 21 -25.95 4.97 3.11
C ARG A 21 -26.09 3.74 2.23
N ILE A 22 -25.38 2.68 2.58
CA ILE A 22 -25.25 1.45 1.80
C ILE A 22 -25.68 0.25 2.65
N ALA A 23 -26.50 -0.61 2.08
CA ALA A 23 -26.87 -1.89 2.66
C ALA A 23 -26.31 -3.06 1.83
N VAL A 24 -25.74 -4.06 2.50
CA VAL A 24 -25.21 -5.28 1.91
C VAL A 24 -25.87 -6.50 2.58
N GLU A 25 -26.56 -7.31 1.78
CA GLU A 25 -27.16 -8.58 2.21
C GLU A 25 -27.30 -9.59 1.06
N PRO A 26 -27.33 -10.91 1.32
CA PRO A 26 -27.08 -11.57 2.61
C PRO A 26 -25.57 -11.79 2.86
N LEU A 27 -25.10 -11.46 4.07
CA LEU A 27 -23.76 -11.81 4.54
C LEU A 27 -23.84 -12.98 5.52
N ARG A 28 -22.83 -13.85 5.52
CA ARG A 28 -22.74 -14.92 6.52
C ARG A 28 -22.58 -14.32 7.90
N ARG A 29 -23.17 -14.95 8.92
CA ARG A 29 -23.03 -14.53 10.32
C ARG A 29 -21.56 -14.28 10.70
N GLY A 30 -21.30 -13.10 11.25
CA GLY A 30 -19.97 -12.63 11.66
C GLY A 30 -19.24 -11.81 10.57
N PHE A 31 -19.50 -12.04 9.29
CA PHE A 31 -18.85 -11.29 8.21
C PHE A 31 -19.32 -9.84 8.15
N ALA A 32 -20.56 -9.52 8.55
CA ALA A 32 -21.04 -8.14 8.60
C ALA A 32 -20.20 -7.29 9.55
N HIS A 33 -19.84 -7.82 10.73
CA HIS A 33 -18.93 -7.13 11.65
C HIS A 33 -17.51 -7.02 11.10
N THR A 34 -16.98 -8.09 10.48
CA THR A 34 -15.64 -8.09 9.90
C THR A 34 -15.50 -7.05 8.80
N GLU A 35 -16.42 -7.08 7.82
CA GLU A 35 -16.42 -6.14 6.69
C GLU A 35 -16.70 -4.71 7.14
N GLY A 36 -17.71 -4.50 8.00
CA GLY A 36 -18.07 -3.18 8.51
C GLY A 36 -16.92 -2.52 9.29
N ASN A 37 -16.26 -3.26 10.17
CA ASN A 37 -15.13 -2.74 10.93
C ASN A 37 -13.90 -2.51 10.04
N ALA A 38 -13.61 -3.41 9.10
CA ALA A 38 -12.49 -3.25 8.17
C ALA A 38 -12.67 -2.02 7.27
N LEU A 39 -13.85 -1.88 6.65
CA LEU A 39 -14.18 -0.73 5.81
C LEU A 39 -14.13 0.57 6.62
N ARG A 40 -14.70 0.59 7.83
CA ARG A 40 -14.64 1.77 8.71
C ARG A 40 -13.21 2.22 8.99
N ARG A 41 -12.30 1.28 9.26
CA ARG A 41 -10.90 1.61 9.52
C ARG A 41 -10.24 2.22 8.29
N VAL A 42 -10.40 1.60 7.12
CA VAL A 42 -9.77 2.08 5.89
C VAL A 42 -10.38 3.39 5.41
N LEU A 43 -11.69 3.59 5.57
CA LEU A 43 -12.34 4.85 5.23
C LEU A 43 -11.80 6.03 6.07
N LEU A 44 -11.50 5.81 7.35
CA LEU A 44 -11.03 6.86 8.25
C LEU A 44 -9.53 7.16 8.16
N SER A 45 -8.71 6.29 7.58
CA SER A 45 -7.25 6.50 7.56
C SER A 45 -6.56 6.18 6.24
N GLY A 46 -7.17 5.36 5.39
CA GLY A 46 -6.58 4.82 4.16
C GLY A 46 -7.11 5.44 2.87
N ILE A 47 -7.94 6.49 2.97
CA ILE A 47 -8.35 7.28 1.80
C ILE A 47 -7.34 8.39 1.57
N ARG A 48 -6.87 8.50 0.33
CA ARG A 48 -5.97 9.56 -0.09
C ARG A 48 -6.74 10.88 -0.18
N GLY A 49 -6.14 11.96 0.32
CA GLY A 49 -6.63 13.31 0.13
C GLY A 49 -5.48 14.30 0.00
N ALA A 50 -5.81 15.59 -0.05
CA ALA A 50 -4.85 16.68 -0.22
C ALA A 50 -4.98 17.70 0.92
N ALA A 51 -3.85 18.23 1.35
CA ALA A 51 -3.78 19.22 2.42
C ALA A 51 -2.61 20.18 2.22
N ILE A 52 -2.72 21.36 2.82
CA ILE A 52 -1.63 22.34 2.88
C ILE A 52 -0.62 21.85 3.93
N THR A 53 0.63 21.65 3.54
CA THR A 53 1.70 21.15 4.42
C THR A 53 2.55 22.28 4.99
N SER A 54 2.68 23.37 4.24
CA SER A 54 3.60 24.47 4.54
C SER A 54 3.03 25.78 4.01
N VAL A 55 3.28 26.87 4.74
CA VAL A 55 2.84 28.22 4.36
C VAL A 55 3.98 29.22 4.56
N ARG A 56 4.16 30.09 3.57
CA ARG A 56 5.08 31.22 3.60
C ARG A 56 4.29 32.49 3.42
N ILE A 57 4.35 33.37 4.41
CA ILE A 57 3.59 34.63 4.44
C ILE A 57 4.60 35.77 4.40
N ASP A 58 4.41 36.75 3.51
CA ASP A 58 5.28 37.92 3.47
C ASP A 58 5.23 38.70 4.81
N GLN A 59 6.38 39.23 5.23
CA GLN A 59 6.57 39.95 6.51
C GLN A 59 6.38 39.13 7.80
N VAL A 60 6.05 37.85 7.70
CA VAL A 60 5.82 36.95 8.85
C VAL A 60 6.96 35.94 8.96
N GLN A 61 7.64 35.94 10.10
CA GLN A 61 8.76 35.02 10.36
C GLN A 61 8.34 33.77 11.13
N HIS A 62 7.25 33.86 11.91
CA HIS A 62 6.76 32.79 12.78
C HIS A 62 5.25 32.95 13.03
N GLU A 63 4.60 31.85 13.43
CA GLU A 63 3.15 31.72 13.65
C GLU A 63 2.55 32.65 14.71
N PHE A 64 3.35 33.13 15.67
CA PHE A 64 2.90 34.04 16.73
C PHE A 64 2.97 35.53 16.37
N SER A 65 3.27 35.85 15.12
CA SER A 65 3.34 37.25 14.67
C SER A 65 1.97 37.76 14.25
N THR A 66 1.86 39.07 14.07
CA THR A 66 0.65 39.72 13.53
C THR A 66 0.93 40.17 12.10
N ILE A 67 -0.09 40.08 11.24
CA ILE A 67 -0.01 40.59 9.87
C ILE A 67 -0.50 42.05 9.89
N PRO A 68 0.31 43.03 9.43
CA PRO A 68 -0.11 44.42 9.39
C PRO A 68 -1.40 44.61 8.59
N GLU A 69 -2.30 45.47 9.07
CA GLU A 69 -3.58 45.80 8.42
C GLU A 69 -4.53 44.59 8.23
N MET A 70 -4.30 43.48 8.93
CA MET A 70 -5.21 42.34 9.00
C MET A 70 -5.95 42.32 10.34
N LYS A 71 -7.23 41.97 10.31
CA LYS A 71 -8.08 41.90 11.50
C LYS A 71 -7.76 40.69 12.38
N GLU A 72 -7.56 39.54 11.75
CA GLU A 72 -7.18 38.28 12.40
C GLU A 72 -5.68 38.24 12.70
N ASP A 73 -5.28 37.40 13.66
CA ASP A 73 -3.87 37.09 13.87
C ASP A 73 -3.37 35.99 12.91
N THR A 74 -2.06 35.77 12.87
CA THR A 74 -1.48 34.73 12.00
C THR A 74 -1.97 33.33 12.38
N THR A 75 -2.19 33.06 13.66
CA THR A 75 -2.61 31.73 14.13
C THR A 75 -4.05 31.40 13.70
N GLU A 76 -4.96 32.36 13.81
CA GLU A 76 -6.34 32.27 13.35
C GLU A 76 -6.39 32.10 11.82
N PHE A 77 -5.57 32.87 11.08
CA PHE A 77 -5.43 32.69 9.64
C PHE A 77 -4.94 31.28 9.27
N LEU A 78 -3.88 30.78 9.93
CA LEU A 78 -3.37 29.42 9.72
C LEU A 78 -4.40 28.34 10.07
N LEU A 79 -5.24 28.56 11.09
CA LEU A 79 -6.33 27.65 11.44
C LEU A 79 -7.41 27.62 10.35
N ASN A 80 -7.79 28.79 9.81
CA ASN A 80 -8.75 28.89 8.71
C ASN A 80 -8.22 28.22 7.43
N LEU A 81 -6.91 28.32 7.15
CA LEU A 81 -6.28 27.61 6.02
C LEU A 81 -6.44 26.09 6.14
N ARG A 82 -6.40 25.53 7.36
CA ARG A 82 -6.61 24.08 7.59
C ARG A 82 -8.04 23.62 7.31
N GLU A 83 -9.01 24.53 7.28
CA GLU A 83 -10.40 24.21 6.94
C GLU A 83 -10.66 24.19 5.41
N ILE A 84 -9.68 24.59 4.60
CA ILE A 84 -9.79 24.52 3.14
C ILE A 84 -9.86 23.05 2.71
N ARG A 85 -10.86 22.74 1.88
CA ARG A 85 -11.09 21.40 1.34
C ARG A 85 -10.55 21.34 -0.08
N ILE A 86 -9.51 20.54 -0.27
CA ILE A 86 -8.79 20.46 -1.53
C ILE A 86 -9.02 19.08 -2.16
N HIS A 87 -9.51 19.08 -3.39
CA HIS A 87 -9.58 17.89 -4.24
C HIS A 87 -8.36 17.86 -5.16
N ALA A 88 -7.56 16.79 -5.09
CA ALA A 88 -6.45 16.55 -5.99
C ALA A 88 -6.92 15.82 -7.26
N ILE A 89 -6.64 16.41 -8.42
CA ILE A 89 -6.85 15.81 -9.74
C ILE A 89 -5.60 15.02 -10.14
N ALA A 90 -4.41 15.50 -9.77
CA ALA A 90 -3.13 14.86 -10.03
C ALA A 90 -2.36 14.57 -8.72
N ASP A 91 -1.58 13.50 -8.73
CA ASP A 91 -0.80 13.02 -7.59
C ASP A 91 0.62 13.62 -7.59
N ARG A 92 0.71 14.95 -7.41
CA ARG A 92 1.99 15.66 -7.35
C ARG A 92 1.92 16.90 -6.45
N PRO A 93 2.98 17.23 -5.70
CA PRO A 93 3.05 18.48 -4.96
C PRO A 93 2.87 19.69 -5.88
N ALA A 94 2.20 20.74 -5.39
CA ALA A 94 2.12 22.01 -6.08
C ALA A 94 2.05 23.20 -5.10
N GLU A 95 2.43 24.37 -5.59
CA GLU A 95 2.30 25.64 -4.87
C GLU A 95 0.99 26.33 -5.24
N MET A 96 0.30 26.89 -4.25
CA MET A 96 -0.86 27.78 -4.41
C MET A 96 -0.48 29.18 -3.92
N HIS A 97 -1.00 30.20 -4.59
CA HIS A 97 -0.68 31.59 -4.29
C HIS A 97 -1.95 32.35 -3.89
N LEU A 98 -1.84 33.22 -2.89
CA LEU A 98 -2.88 34.16 -2.51
C LEU A 98 -2.27 35.55 -2.49
N ASN A 99 -2.71 36.40 -3.43
CA ASN A 99 -2.26 37.78 -3.54
C ASN A 99 -3.46 38.72 -3.50
N VAL A 100 -3.61 39.44 -2.40
CA VAL A 100 -4.72 40.36 -2.19
C VAL A 100 -4.20 41.72 -1.72
N THR A 101 -4.74 42.78 -2.30
CA THR A 101 -4.39 44.17 -1.98
C THR A 101 -5.63 45.01 -1.74
N GLY A 102 -5.61 45.86 -0.70
CA GLY A 102 -6.68 46.76 -0.32
C GLY A 102 -7.66 46.15 0.69
N ALA A 103 -8.55 47.00 1.22
CA ALA A 103 -9.50 46.61 2.26
C ALA A 103 -10.59 45.68 1.70
N THR A 104 -10.44 44.37 1.89
CA THR A 104 -11.34 43.34 1.35
C THR A 104 -11.41 42.12 2.28
N ARG A 105 -12.56 41.44 2.24
CA ARG A 105 -12.76 40.13 2.87
C ARG A 105 -12.18 39.04 1.98
N ILE A 106 -11.26 38.25 2.53
CA ILE A 106 -10.55 37.18 1.82
C ILE A 106 -11.26 35.85 2.04
N THR A 107 -11.46 35.12 0.94
CA THR A 107 -12.09 33.82 0.89
C THR A 107 -11.18 32.79 0.22
N ALA A 108 -11.46 31.50 0.39
CA ALA A 108 -10.71 30.44 -0.28
C ALA A 108 -10.83 30.49 -1.82
N GLY A 109 -11.88 31.12 -2.34
CA GLY A 109 -12.06 31.37 -3.77
C GLY A 109 -11.07 32.38 -4.37
N ASP A 110 -10.40 33.19 -3.53
CA ASP A 110 -9.40 34.18 -3.97
C ASP A 110 -8.01 33.56 -4.15
N ILE A 111 -7.84 32.28 -3.82
CA ILE A 111 -6.59 31.55 -3.99
C ILE A 111 -6.38 31.19 -5.47
N GLU A 112 -5.20 31.49 -5.99
CA GLU A 112 -4.75 31.03 -7.30
C GLU A 112 -4.32 29.56 -7.21
N VAL A 113 -5.20 28.69 -7.73
CA VAL A 113 -5.04 27.24 -7.67
C VAL A 113 -4.53 26.71 -9.02
N PRO A 114 -3.45 25.90 -9.05
CA PRO A 114 -3.00 25.25 -10.27
C PRO A 114 -4.02 24.19 -10.74
N GLY A 115 -4.05 23.89 -12.04
CA GLY A 115 -5.04 22.96 -12.63
C GLY A 115 -4.99 21.51 -12.13
N ASP A 116 -4.01 21.17 -11.28
CA ASP A 116 -3.89 19.87 -10.61
C ASP A 116 -4.79 19.73 -9.38
N TYR A 117 -5.31 20.84 -8.87
CA TYR A 117 -6.08 20.91 -7.64
C TYR A 117 -7.37 21.70 -7.84
N LYS A 118 -8.35 21.45 -6.98
CA LYS A 118 -9.61 22.19 -6.95
C LYS A 118 -10.04 22.43 -5.51
N ILE A 119 -10.34 23.67 -5.17
CA ILE A 119 -10.96 24.02 -3.88
C ILE A 119 -12.46 23.71 -3.96
N VAL A 120 -12.97 22.97 -2.98
CA VAL A 120 -14.37 22.53 -2.92
C VAL A 120 -15.25 23.54 -2.20
N ASN A 121 -14.71 24.27 -1.22
CA ASN A 121 -15.41 25.27 -0.41
C ASN A 121 -14.87 26.70 -0.67
N PRO A 122 -15.10 27.29 -1.86
CA PRO A 122 -14.56 28.61 -2.22
C PRO A 122 -15.09 29.73 -1.30
N ASP A 123 -16.29 29.59 -0.74
CA ASP A 123 -16.90 30.59 0.14
C ASP A 123 -16.31 30.61 1.57
N LEU A 124 -15.34 29.73 1.87
CA LEU A 124 -14.71 29.66 3.19
C LEU A 124 -14.01 30.99 3.49
N TYR A 125 -14.29 31.53 4.67
CA TYR A 125 -13.66 32.74 5.17
C TYR A 125 -12.22 32.45 5.62
N LEU A 126 -11.26 33.26 5.18
CA LEU A 126 -9.87 33.14 5.60
C LEU A 126 -9.43 34.27 6.52
N ALA A 127 -9.64 35.52 6.10
CA ALA A 127 -9.29 36.72 6.87
C ALA A 127 -9.96 37.97 6.29
N THR A 128 -9.83 39.11 6.97
CA THR A 128 -10.20 40.44 6.48
C THR A 128 -9.02 41.40 6.59
N LEU A 129 -8.76 42.13 5.50
CA LEU A 129 -7.80 43.24 5.49
C LEU A 129 -8.55 44.55 5.80
N ASP A 130 -8.16 45.21 6.88
CA ASP A 130 -8.72 46.45 7.40
C ASP A 130 -7.80 47.64 7.06
N GLY A 131 -7.59 47.92 5.76
CA GLY A 131 -6.82 49.09 5.32
C GLY A 131 -6.59 49.17 3.82
N ASP A 132 -6.68 50.37 3.22
CA ASP A 132 -6.43 50.59 1.79
C ASP A 132 -4.98 50.27 1.36
N ALA A 133 -4.05 50.25 2.33
CA ALA A 133 -2.65 49.86 2.14
C ALA A 133 -2.36 48.40 2.53
N GLY A 134 -3.38 47.64 2.97
CA GLY A 134 -3.22 46.23 3.33
C GLY A 134 -2.80 45.40 2.12
N ARG A 135 -1.77 44.58 2.30
CA ARG A 135 -1.30 43.61 1.29
C ARG A 135 -1.05 42.29 1.99
N LEU A 136 -1.59 41.22 1.41
CA LEU A 136 -1.33 39.85 1.81
C LEU A 136 -0.77 39.09 0.61
N ASP A 137 0.42 38.51 0.79
CA ASP A 137 1.10 37.67 -0.18
C ASP A 137 1.48 36.37 0.52
N VAL A 138 0.84 35.27 0.12
CA VAL A 138 0.98 33.97 0.76
C VAL A 138 1.24 32.91 -0.30
N VAL A 139 2.25 32.08 -0.05
CA VAL A 139 2.55 30.88 -0.82
C VAL A 139 2.27 29.67 0.06
N MET A 140 1.51 28.72 -0.45
CA MET A 140 1.09 27.52 0.26
C MET A 140 1.55 26.29 -0.52
N ASP A 141 2.24 25.39 0.15
CA ASP A 141 2.61 24.10 -0.43
C ASP A 141 1.49 23.10 -0.16
N VAL A 142 1.01 22.45 -1.22
CA VAL A 142 -0.05 21.45 -1.14
C VAL A 142 0.48 20.11 -1.61
N GLU A 143 0.21 19.10 -0.80
CA GLU A 143 0.62 17.74 -1.04
C GLU A 143 -0.55 16.78 -0.89
N THR A 144 -0.38 15.60 -1.45
CA THR A 144 -1.31 14.47 -1.35
C THR A 144 -0.75 13.44 -0.39
N GLY A 145 -1.59 12.92 0.49
CA GLY A 145 -1.17 11.98 1.54
C GLY A 145 -2.31 11.15 2.08
N PHE A 146 -2.05 10.48 3.20
CA PHE A 146 -3.01 9.64 3.91
C PHE A 146 -3.07 10.04 5.38
N GLY A 147 -4.26 9.94 5.98
CA GLY A 147 -4.42 10.12 7.42
C GLY A 147 -4.10 11.55 7.88
N PHE A 148 -3.25 11.64 8.89
CA PHE A 148 -2.83 12.88 9.54
C PHE A 148 -1.31 12.89 9.67
N GLN A 149 -0.69 13.99 9.31
CA GLN A 149 0.74 14.22 9.47
C GLN A 149 0.97 15.48 10.29
N PRO A 150 1.65 15.39 11.44
CA PRO A 150 1.93 16.55 12.26
C PRO A 150 3.01 17.43 11.62
N SER A 151 2.97 18.72 11.91
CA SER A 151 3.83 19.75 11.33
C SER A 151 5.32 19.48 11.49
N GLU A 152 5.77 18.80 12.57
CA GLU A 152 7.19 18.46 12.75
C GLU A 152 7.71 17.50 11.68
N GLN A 153 6.85 16.65 11.12
CA GLN A 153 7.21 15.74 10.03
C GLN A 153 7.19 16.42 8.66
N ASN A 154 6.59 17.61 8.55
CA ASN A 154 6.57 18.43 7.33
C ASN A 154 7.81 19.32 7.21
N GLN A 155 8.72 19.25 8.20
CA GLN A 155 9.99 19.95 8.15
C GLN A 155 10.94 19.20 7.21
N ASN A 156 10.87 19.53 5.92
CA ASN A 156 11.75 18.97 4.88
C ASN A 156 13.20 19.44 5.02
N GLY A 157 13.91 19.04 6.10
CA GLY A 157 15.37 19.10 6.29
C GLY A 157 16.06 20.47 6.30
N GLU A 158 15.48 21.48 5.66
CA GLU A 158 15.95 22.84 5.52
C GLU A 158 14.92 23.77 6.16
N HIS A 159 15.22 24.25 7.36
CA HIS A 159 14.47 25.34 7.97
C HIS A 159 14.74 26.63 7.20
N LEU A 160 14.05 26.81 6.09
CA LEU A 160 14.00 28.10 5.41
C LEU A 160 13.29 29.08 6.33
N LEU A 161 14.02 30.12 6.75
CA LEU A 161 13.48 31.20 7.58
C LEU A 161 12.23 31.79 6.90
N GLY A 162 11.11 31.84 7.63
CA GLY A 162 9.82 32.35 7.15
C GLY A 162 8.86 31.30 6.56
N VAL A 163 9.23 30.01 6.55
CA VAL A 163 8.30 28.91 6.24
C VAL A 163 7.71 28.37 7.54
N ILE A 164 6.38 28.35 7.62
CA ILE A 164 5.62 27.85 8.76
C ILE A 164 5.01 26.50 8.36
N PRO A 165 5.46 25.37 8.95
CA PRO A 165 4.85 24.07 8.69
C PRO A 165 3.47 24.00 9.35
N LEU A 166 2.52 23.36 8.67
CA LEU A 166 1.17 23.11 9.17
C LEU A 166 0.95 21.63 9.40
N ASP A 167 0.03 21.30 10.31
CA ASP A 167 -0.46 19.93 10.43
C ASP A 167 -1.34 19.62 9.22
N ALA A 168 -1.01 18.54 8.51
CA ALA A 168 -1.68 18.16 7.29
C ALA A 168 -2.74 17.08 7.58
N VAL A 169 -4.01 17.42 7.33
CA VAL A 169 -5.15 16.51 7.45
C VAL A 169 -5.55 16.04 6.05
N PHE A 170 -5.03 14.90 5.62
CA PHE A 170 -5.30 14.35 4.29
C PHE A 170 -6.59 13.53 4.22
N THR A 171 -7.34 13.41 5.32
CA THR A 171 -8.50 12.50 5.38
C THR A 171 -9.79 13.20 4.95
N PRO A 172 -10.39 12.82 3.81
CA PRO A 172 -11.63 13.45 3.31
C PRO A 172 -12.91 12.91 3.96
N VAL A 173 -12.81 11.77 4.66
CA VAL A 173 -13.94 11.14 5.37
C VAL A 173 -14.00 11.65 6.80
N ARG A 174 -15.11 12.28 7.19
CA ARG A 174 -15.30 12.89 8.52
C ARG A 174 -15.85 11.89 9.54
N LYS A 175 -16.76 11.02 9.10
CA LYS A 175 -17.44 10.07 9.97
C LYS A 175 -17.82 8.82 9.19
N VAL A 176 -17.73 7.68 9.88
CA VAL A 176 -18.26 6.40 9.40
C VAL A 176 -18.98 5.71 10.55
N SER A 177 -20.20 5.27 10.27
CA SER A 177 -21.04 4.46 11.16
C SER A 177 -21.40 3.18 10.44
N TYR A 178 -21.51 2.07 11.18
CA TYR A 178 -22.07 0.85 10.63
C TYR A 178 -22.96 0.16 11.66
N GLU A 179 -23.98 -0.52 11.17
CA GLU A 179 -24.92 -1.31 11.95
C GLU A 179 -25.06 -2.70 11.32
N VAL A 180 -25.23 -3.72 12.17
CA VAL A 180 -25.44 -5.09 11.74
C VAL A 180 -26.86 -5.49 12.12
N LEU A 181 -27.66 -5.87 11.13
CA LEU A 181 -29.05 -6.27 11.28
C LEU A 181 -29.23 -7.74 10.86
N PRO A 182 -30.28 -8.44 11.33
CA PRO A 182 -30.66 -9.73 10.77
C PRO A 182 -31.05 -9.59 9.29
N ALA A 183 -30.63 -10.52 8.43
CA ALA A 183 -30.97 -10.45 7.00
C ALA A 183 -32.49 -10.50 6.76
N SER A 184 -32.97 -9.67 5.83
CA SER A 184 -34.39 -9.61 5.50
C SER A 184 -34.84 -10.89 4.76
N GLY A 185 -36.09 -11.32 4.98
CA GLY A 185 -36.72 -12.39 4.19
C GLY A 185 -36.84 -13.78 4.84
N GLY A 186 -36.80 -13.90 6.18
CA GLY A 186 -37.06 -15.18 6.87
C GLY A 186 -35.96 -16.23 6.71
N ARG A 187 -34.76 -15.81 6.30
CA ARG A 187 -33.58 -16.61 5.94
C ARG A 187 -32.85 -17.26 7.13
N GLY A 188 -33.50 -17.31 8.30
CA GLY A 188 -32.92 -17.80 9.55
C GLY A 188 -31.85 -16.86 10.13
N SER A 189 -31.39 -17.17 11.36
CA SER A 189 -30.35 -16.42 12.09
C SER A 189 -28.93 -16.57 11.50
N GLU A 190 -28.78 -17.23 10.35
CA GLU A 190 -27.47 -17.56 9.77
C GLU A 190 -26.91 -16.45 8.85
N TYR A 191 -27.78 -15.52 8.45
CA TYR A 191 -27.42 -14.40 7.59
C TYR A 191 -27.68 -13.05 8.26
N GLU A 192 -26.80 -12.11 7.96
CA GLU A 192 -26.78 -10.74 8.45
C GLU A 192 -26.84 -9.75 7.29
N GLN A 193 -27.29 -8.56 7.60
CA GLN A 193 -27.26 -7.38 6.75
C GLN A 193 -26.28 -6.38 7.36
N LEU A 194 -25.37 -5.86 6.55
CA LEU A 194 -24.46 -4.79 6.93
C LEU A 194 -24.97 -3.48 6.37
N LEU A 195 -25.20 -2.52 7.24
CA LEU A 195 -25.59 -1.17 6.90
C LEU A 195 -24.43 -0.22 7.23
N ILE A 196 -23.95 0.55 6.26
CA ILE A 196 -22.83 1.48 6.42
C ILE A 196 -23.29 2.87 6.03
N GLU A 197 -22.94 3.85 6.86
CA GLU A 197 -23.16 5.27 6.65
C GLU A 197 -21.81 5.99 6.64
N VAL A 198 -21.55 6.77 5.58
CA VAL A 198 -20.28 7.49 5.39
C VAL A 198 -20.59 8.96 5.15
N TRP A 199 -19.91 9.84 5.89
CA TRP A 199 -19.95 11.29 5.71
C TRP A 199 -18.58 11.78 5.24
N THR A 200 -18.54 12.44 4.08
CA THR A 200 -17.33 13.05 3.51
C THR A 200 -17.38 14.57 3.63
N ASP A 201 -16.29 15.24 3.31
CA ASP A 201 -16.24 16.70 3.23
C ASP A 201 -16.52 17.24 1.82
N GLY A 202 -16.98 16.39 0.90
CA GLY A 202 -17.29 16.75 -0.49
C GLY A 202 -16.09 16.77 -1.44
N THR A 203 -14.86 16.55 -0.95
CA THR A 203 -13.68 16.34 -1.83
C THR A 203 -13.72 15.00 -2.56
N ILE A 204 -14.43 14.02 -2.01
CA ILE A 204 -14.69 12.72 -2.62
C ILE A 204 -16.15 12.35 -2.35
N SER A 205 -16.80 11.71 -3.32
CA SER A 205 -18.16 11.19 -3.12
C SER A 205 -18.11 10.03 -2.11
N GLY A 206 -19.20 9.83 -1.36
CA GLY A 206 -19.29 8.71 -0.42
C GLY A 206 -19.11 7.36 -1.09
N ILE A 207 -19.63 7.20 -2.31
CA ILE A 207 -19.49 5.96 -3.10
C ILE A 207 -18.03 5.72 -3.50
N ASP A 208 -17.36 6.74 -4.04
CA ASP A 208 -15.97 6.61 -4.49
C ASP A 208 -15.04 6.33 -3.30
N ALA A 209 -15.32 6.91 -2.13
CA ALA A 209 -14.62 6.61 -0.89
C ALA A 209 -14.76 5.14 -0.50
N VAL A 210 -15.98 4.59 -0.51
CA VAL A 210 -16.23 3.16 -0.19
C VAL A 210 -15.57 2.24 -1.20
N GLN A 211 -15.64 2.56 -2.50
CA GLN A 211 -14.96 1.78 -3.54
C GLN A 211 -13.43 1.80 -3.37
N SER A 212 -12.87 2.96 -3.05
CA SER A 212 -11.43 3.11 -2.80
C SER A 212 -11.01 2.31 -1.57
N ALA A 213 -11.77 2.37 -0.48
CA ALA A 213 -11.51 1.58 0.73
C ALA A 213 -11.55 0.07 0.45
N ALA A 214 -12.56 -0.41 -0.28
CA ALA A 214 -12.69 -1.81 -0.65
C ALA A 214 -11.52 -2.28 -1.53
N ARG A 215 -11.06 -1.43 -2.47
CA ARG A 215 -9.90 -1.72 -3.31
C ARG A 215 -8.61 -1.83 -2.50
N SER A 216 -8.37 -0.89 -1.58
CA SER A 216 -7.21 -0.93 -0.68
C SER A 216 -7.22 -2.18 0.19
N LEU A 217 -8.37 -2.54 0.79
CA LEU A 217 -8.51 -3.78 1.56
C LEU A 217 -8.17 -5.02 0.73
N ARG A 218 -8.66 -5.10 -0.51
CA ARG A 218 -8.35 -6.22 -1.39
C ARG A 218 -6.86 -6.33 -1.67
N THR A 219 -6.21 -5.22 -2.03
CA THR A 219 -4.76 -5.20 -2.31
C THR A 219 -3.94 -5.64 -1.10
N GLU A 220 -4.29 -5.20 0.11
CA GLU A 220 -3.61 -5.67 1.34
C GLU A 220 -3.87 -7.16 1.62
N LEU A 221 -5.05 -7.68 1.26
CA LEU A 221 -5.41 -9.08 1.46
C LEU A 221 -4.80 -10.04 0.41
N GLU A 222 -4.39 -9.54 -0.77
CA GLU A 222 -3.75 -10.35 -1.82
C GLU A 222 -2.46 -11.04 -1.33
N LEU A 223 -1.72 -10.41 -0.40
CA LEU A 223 -0.53 -11.01 0.20
C LEU A 223 -0.87 -12.27 1.03
N PHE A 224 -2.04 -12.31 1.66
CA PHE A 224 -2.47 -13.47 2.45
C PHE A 224 -2.95 -14.61 1.56
N GLU A 225 -3.54 -14.31 0.39
CA GLU A 225 -3.94 -15.33 -0.58
C GLU A 225 -2.74 -16.07 -1.17
N THR A 226 -1.65 -15.34 -1.40
CA THR A 226 -0.41 -15.87 -1.97
C THR A 226 0.52 -16.50 -0.92
N MET A 227 0.15 -16.45 0.36
CA MET A 227 0.92 -17.04 1.45
C MET A 227 1.07 -18.57 1.26
N GLY A 228 2.31 -19.04 1.14
CA GLY A 228 2.61 -20.46 0.96
C GLY A 228 2.41 -20.99 -0.47
N GLN A 229 1.99 -20.16 -1.42
CA GLN A 229 2.10 -20.51 -2.83
C GLN A 229 3.52 -20.21 -3.32
N PRO A 230 4.15 -21.12 -4.10
CA PRO A 230 5.40 -20.78 -4.77
C PRO A 230 5.13 -19.55 -5.63
N ILE A 231 5.96 -18.50 -5.47
CA ILE A 231 5.89 -17.27 -6.28
C ILE A 231 5.75 -17.72 -7.73
N THR A 232 4.58 -17.48 -8.34
CA THR A 232 4.37 -17.95 -9.70
C THR A 232 5.36 -17.20 -10.58
N ALA A 233 6.02 -17.86 -11.53
CA ALA A 233 7.08 -17.26 -12.36
C ALA A 233 6.68 -15.92 -13.02
N ARG A 234 5.37 -15.62 -13.13
CA ARG A 234 4.83 -14.36 -13.64
C ARG A 234 5.01 -13.15 -12.70
N GLN A 235 5.20 -13.36 -11.40
CA GLN A 235 5.33 -12.30 -10.39
C GLN A 235 6.80 -12.00 -10.01
N LEU A 236 7.76 -12.81 -10.46
CA LEU A 236 9.17 -12.51 -10.29
C LEU A 236 9.60 -11.36 -11.23
N PRO A 237 10.49 -10.46 -10.78
CA PRO A 237 11.20 -9.55 -11.67
C PRO A 237 11.80 -10.31 -12.86
N ALA A 238 11.80 -9.70 -14.04
CA ALA A 238 12.19 -10.38 -15.28
C ALA A 238 13.56 -11.08 -15.20
N HIS A 239 14.55 -10.47 -14.54
CA HIS A 239 15.86 -11.06 -14.28
C HIS A 239 15.79 -12.34 -13.43
N ALA A 240 14.96 -12.35 -12.39
CA ALA A 240 14.79 -13.50 -11.51
C ALA A 240 14.01 -14.66 -12.17
N ARG A 241 13.20 -14.38 -13.20
CA ARG A 241 12.52 -15.41 -14.01
C ARG A 241 13.49 -16.24 -14.85
N VAL A 242 14.59 -15.62 -15.25
CA VAL A 242 15.64 -16.23 -16.08
C VAL A 242 16.81 -16.74 -15.21
N GLY A 243 16.79 -16.49 -13.90
CA GLY A 243 17.85 -16.91 -12.98
C GLY A 243 19.12 -16.05 -13.07
N LEU A 244 19.00 -14.82 -13.59
CA LEU A 244 20.11 -13.87 -13.74
C LEU A 244 20.08 -12.78 -12.66
N THR A 245 21.24 -12.20 -12.38
CA THR A 245 21.30 -10.93 -11.63
C THR A 245 20.77 -9.78 -12.49
N ALA A 246 20.36 -8.67 -11.87
CA ALA A 246 19.89 -7.49 -12.60
C ALA A 246 20.95 -6.96 -13.59
N GLU A 247 22.23 -6.98 -13.18
CA GLU A 247 23.36 -6.58 -14.03
C GLU A 247 23.55 -7.49 -15.25
N GLN A 248 23.35 -8.80 -15.08
CA GLN A 248 23.44 -9.76 -16.18
C GLN A 248 22.25 -9.68 -17.14
N TYR A 249 21.06 -9.37 -16.63
CA TYR A 249 19.85 -9.21 -17.44
C TYR A 249 19.91 -7.96 -18.33
N ASP A 250 20.41 -6.85 -17.77
CA ASP A 250 20.55 -5.56 -18.46
C ASP A 250 21.85 -5.43 -19.30
N MET A 251 22.64 -6.50 -19.38
CA MET A 251 23.83 -6.55 -20.21
C MET A 251 23.47 -6.32 -21.70
N PRO A 252 24.12 -5.40 -22.41
CA PRO A 252 23.89 -5.18 -23.83
C PRO A 252 24.49 -6.29 -24.68
N ILE A 253 23.83 -6.63 -25.79
CA ILE A 253 24.29 -7.68 -26.73
C ILE A 253 25.66 -7.39 -27.37
N GLU A 254 26.19 -6.19 -27.23
CA GLU A 254 27.52 -5.77 -27.72
C GLU A 254 28.65 -6.39 -26.87
N GLU A 255 28.38 -6.66 -25.59
CA GLU A 255 29.34 -7.26 -24.65
C GLU A 255 29.50 -8.78 -24.85
N LEU A 256 28.52 -9.44 -25.49
CA LEU A 256 28.58 -10.86 -25.82
C LEU A 256 29.60 -11.19 -26.93
N GLN A 257 30.20 -10.19 -27.59
CA GLN A 257 31.21 -10.34 -28.66
C GLN A 257 30.81 -11.34 -29.78
N LEU A 258 29.53 -11.34 -30.16
CA LEU A 258 29.00 -12.17 -31.23
C LEU A 258 29.52 -11.74 -32.61
N SER A 259 29.47 -12.64 -33.60
CA SER A 259 29.75 -12.30 -34.98
C SER A 259 28.87 -11.15 -35.48
N VAL A 260 29.42 -10.37 -36.41
CA VAL A 260 28.71 -9.25 -37.07
C VAL A 260 27.36 -9.70 -37.64
N ARG A 261 27.23 -10.97 -38.05
CA ARG A 261 25.96 -11.53 -38.52
C ARG A 261 24.97 -11.76 -37.39
N ALA A 262 25.36 -12.48 -36.33
CA ALA A 262 24.48 -12.80 -35.20
C ALA A 262 24.01 -11.53 -34.48
N HIS A 263 24.95 -10.59 -34.22
CA HIS A 263 24.65 -9.30 -33.60
C HIS A 263 23.62 -8.48 -34.41
N ASN A 264 23.83 -8.34 -35.73
CA ASN A 264 22.91 -7.57 -36.57
C ASN A 264 21.53 -8.21 -36.72
N CYS A 265 21.43 -9.53 -36.63
CA CYS A 265 20.15 -10.22 -36.67
C CYS A 265 19.33 -9.95 -35.39
N LEU A 266 19.97 -10.08 -34.23
CA LEU A 266 19.34 -9.80 -32.92
C LEU A 266 18.91 -8.33 -32.81
N LYS A 267 19.80 -7.39 -33.16
CA LYS A 267 19.52 -5.95 -33.14
C LYS A 267 18.35 -5.55 -34.05
N ARG A 268 18.24 -6.15 -35.25
CA ARG A 268 17.12 -5.91 -36.18
C ARG A 268 15.80 -6.49 -35.69
N SER A 269 15.82 -7.51 -34.84
CA SER A 269 14.64 -8.08 -34.19
C SER A 269 14.19 -7.33 -32.94
N GLY A 270 14.89 -6.26 -32.56
CA GLY A 270 14.59 -5.46 -31.38
C GLY A 270 15.11 -6.06 -30.07
N LEU A 271 15.92 -7.13 -30.13
CA LEU A 271 16.56 -7.74 -28.97
C LEU A 271 17.89 -7.01 -28.73
N MET A 272 17.92 -6.12 -27.74
CA MET A 272 19.10 -5.30 -27.41
C MET A 272 19.80 -5.72 -26.12
N LEU A 273 19.11 -6.48 -25.26
CA LEU A 273 19.59 -6.93 -23.96
C LEU A 273 19.65 -8.46 -23.90
N VAL A 274 20.55 -8.99 -23.07
CA VAL A 274 20.71 -10.43 -22.82
C VAL A 274 19.43 -11.04 -22.25
N GLY A 275 18.79 -10.36 -21.30
CA GLY A 275 17.53 -10.82 -20.69
C GLY A 275 16.42 -11.08 -21.70
N GLN A 276 16.31 -10.23 -22.72
CA GLN A 276 15.29 -10.34 -23.78
C GLN A 276 15.51 -11.57 -24.67
N ILE A 277 16.76 -12.01 -24.85
CA ILE A 277 17.10 -13.19 -25.65
C ILE A 277 16.72 -14.47 -24.91
N LEU A 278 16.96 -14.51 -23.60
CA LEU A 278 16.68 -15.68 -22.78
C LEU A 278 15.18 -15.86 -22.50
N GLU A 279 14.40 -14.78 -22.52
CA GLU A 279 12.93 -14.85 -22.48
C GLU A 279 12.32 -15.42 -23.75
N LYS A 280 13.05 -15.39 -24.87
CA LYS A 280 12.59 -15.96 -26.14
C LYS A 280 12.83 -17.47 -26.18
N SER A 281 11.86 -18.17 -26.76
CA SER A 281 12.00 -19.60 -27.05
C SER A 281 13.02 -19.83 -28.18
N ASP A 282 13.64 -21.01 -28.19
CA ASP A 282 14.64 -21.36 -29.21
C ASP A 282 14.09 -21.31 -30.63
N ASP A 283 12.84 -21.76 -30.79
CA ASP A 283 12.18 -21.77 -32.09
C ASP A 283 11.87 -20.35 -32.56
N GLU A 284 11.50 -19.44 -31.65
CA GLU A 284 11.37 -18.01 -31.97
C GLU A 284 12.71 -17.40 -32.42
N LEU A 285 13.82 -17.74 -31.76
CA LEU A 285 15.15 -17.25 -32.14
C LEU A 285 15.56 -17.76 -33.53
N LEU A 286 15.26 -19.02 -33.86
CA LEU A 286 15.58 -19.62 -35.17
C LEU A 286 14.68 -19.11 -36.30
N THR A 287 13.49 -18.58 -35.99
CA THR A 287 12.63 -17.93 -36.99
C THR A 287 13.07 -16.51 -37.36
N LEU A 288 14.03 -15.93 -36.63
CA LEU A 288 14.52 -14.58 -36.89
C LEU A 288 15.16 -14.48 -38.29
N ARG A 289 14.84 -13.41 -39.00
CA ARG A 289 15.28 -13.21 -40.39
C ARG A 289 16.81 -13.24 -40.50
N ASN A 290 17.33 -14.21 -41.26
CA ASN A 290 18.76 -14.46 -41.49
C ASN A 290 19.56 -14.94 -40.27
N PHE A 291 18.89 -15.22 -39.15
CA PHE A 291 19.44 -15.94 -38.01
C PHE A 291 19.41 -17.43 -38.34
N GLY A 292 20.56 -18.09 -38.33
CA GLY A 292 20.68 -19.49 -38.72
C GLY A 292 21.36 -20.31 -37.63
N GLU A 293 21.39 -21.62 -37.82
CA GLU A 293 21.94 -22.60 -36.88
C GLU A 293 23.35 -22.22 -36.38
N LYS A 294 24.22 -21.76 -37.27
CA LYS A 294 25.58 -21.32 -36.90
C LYS A 294 25.59 -20.11 -35.97
N SER A 295 24.66 -19.18 -36.14
CA SER A 295 24.54 -18.00 -35.27
C SER A 295 23.86 -18.35 -33.95
N TYR A 296 23.00 -19.37 -33.92
CA TYR A 296 22.41 -19.90 -32.70
C TYR A 296 23.45 -20.64 -31.85
N ILE A 297 24.26 -21.52 -32.45
CA ILE A 297 25.35 -22.22 -31.75
C ILE A 297 26.34 -21.21 -31.17
N GLU A 298 26.75 -20.22 -31.97
CA GLU A 298 27.63 -19.14 -31.51
C GLU A 298 27.06 -18.35 -30.33
N LEU A 299 25.75 -18.07 -30.34
CA LEU A 299 25.07 -17.40 -29.23
C LEU A 299 25.09 -18.24 -27.96
N ILE A 300 24.77 -19.53 -28.05
CA ILE A 300 24.76 -20.44 -26.89
C ILE A 300 26.16 -20.64 -26.31
N ASP A 301 27.18 -20.82 -27.16
CA ASP A 301 28.57 -20.93 -26.72
C ASP A 301 29.02 -19.68 -25.95
N LYS A 302 28.64 -18.48 -26.41
CA LYS A 302 28.98 -17.23 -25.72
C LYS A 302 28.22 -17.00 -24.42
N LEU A 303 26.97 -17.42 -24.34
CA LEU A 303 26.20 -17.39 -23.10
C LEU A 303 26.77 -18.37 -22.07
N LEU A 304 27.31 -19.51 -22.53
CA LEU A 304 27.98 -20.49 -21.67
C LEU A 304 29.35 -19.98 -21.19
N ASP A 305 30.15 -19.40 -22.09
CA ASP A 305 31.46 -18.79 -21.76
C ASP A 305 31.35 -17.75 -20.63
N LEU A 306 30.25 -16.98 -20.62
CA LEU A 306 29.98 -15.93 -19.65
C LEU A 306 29.23 -16.42 -18.40
N SER A 307 28.99 -17.74 -18.28
CA SER A 307 28.22 -18.35 -17.18
C SER A 307 26.81 -17.75 -17.00
N LEU A 308 26.20 -17.29 -18.10
CA LEU A 308 24.84 -16.76 -18.14
C LEU A 308 23.78 -17.87 -18.29
N ILE A 309 24.21 -19.05 -18.74
CA ILE A 309 23.42 -20.29 -18.78
C ILE A 309 24.26 -21.45 -18.23
N SER A 310 23.61 -22.48 -17.69
CA SER A 310 24.28 -23.68 -17.16
C SER A 310 24.58 -24.69 -18.28
N GLU A 311 25.58 -25.56 -18.09
CA GLU A 311 25.86 -26.69 -19.01
C GLU A 311 24.70 -27.68 -19.11
N ASP A 312 23.82 -27.72 -18.10
CA ASP A 312 22.64 -28.57 -18.05
C ASP A 312 21.43 -28.00 -18.79
N ASP A 313 21.53 -26.79 -19.33
CA ASP A 313 20.43 -26.12 -20.01
C ASP A 313 20.05 -26.85 -21.32
N PRO A 314 18.74 -27.07 -21.60
CA PRO A 314 18.29 -27.75 -22.81
C PRO A 314 18.80 -27.09 -24.12
N ARG A 315 19.06 -25.79 -24.11
CA ARG A 315 19.60 -25.04 -25.26
C ARG A 315 21.03 -25.47 -25.62
N VAL A 316 21.85 -25.77 -24.60
CA VAL A 316 23.23 -26.23 -24.77
C VAL A 316 23.25 -27.63 -25.38
N ARG A 317 22.32 -28.50 -24.96
CA ARG A 317 22.16 -29.84 -25.53
C ARG A 317 21.74 -29.75 -27.00
N ARG A 318 20.75 -28.90 -27.31
CA ARG A 318 20.28 -28.67 -28.68
C ARG A 318 21.37 -28.12 -29.61
N ALA A 319 22.18 -27.19 -29.12
CA ALA A 319 23.32 -26.65 -29.88
C ALA A 319 24.40 -27.69 -30.17
N ARG A 320 24.67 -28.61 -29.23
CA ARG A 320 25.67 -29.69 -29.37
C ARG A 320 25.18 -30.86 -30.24
N ASP A 321 23.90 -31.23 -30.12
CA ASP A 321 23.31 -32.37 -30.84
C ASP A 321 22.97 -32.05 -32.30
N GLY A 322 22.91 -30.77 -32.68
CA GLY A 322 22.70 -30.33 -34.06
C GLY A 322 21.29 -30.59 -34.59
N VAL A 323 20.30 -30.76 -33.71
CA VAL A 323 18.90 -31.04 -34.06
C VAL A 323 18.07 -29.74 -34.02
N PHE A 324 17.86 -29.13 -35.19
CA PHE A 324 17.16 -27.84 -35.33
C PHE A 324 15.76 -27.94 -35.97
N ALA A 325 15.24 -29.15 -36.17
CA ALA A 325 13.87 -29.34 -36.66
C ALA A 325 12.84 -28.92 -35.59
N PRO A 326 11.68 -28.36 -35.97
CA PRO A 326 10.60 -28.09 -35.02
C PRO A 326 10.09 -29.42 -34.49
N SER A 327 10.36 -29.72 -33.22
CA SER A 327 9.78 -30.86 -32.53
C SER A 327 8.29 -30.58 -32.36
N SER A 328 7.48 -31.45 -32.96
CA SER A 328 6.09 -31.62 -32.55
C SER A 328 6.05 -31.92 -31.05
N GLU A 329 5.41 -31.04 -30.29
CA GLU A 329 4.97 -31.17 -28.89
C GLU A 329 5.56 -32.37 -28.12
N GLU A 330 6.64 -32.13 -27.36
CA GLU A 330 6.88 -32.91 -26.16
C GLU A 330 6.31 -32.13 -24.97
N PRO A 331 5.34 -32.69 -24.21
CA PRO A 331 4.86 -32.06 -23.00
C PRO A 331 5.99 -32.04 -21.97
N MET A 332 6.08 -30.95 -21.21
CA MET A 332 7.01 -30.84 -20.07
C MET A 332 6.85 -32.03 -19.13
N THR A 333 7.83 -32.94 -19.17
CA THR A 333 7.88 -34.10 -18.27
C THR A 333 8.33 -33.64 -16.89
N SER A 334 7.38 -33.70 -15.95
CA SER A 334 7.52 -33.99 -14.52
C SER A 334 8.65 -33.32 -13.72
N LEU A 335 8.25 -32.46 -12.78
CA LEU A 335 8.94 -32.25 -11.50
C LEU A 335 9.38 -33.60 -10.88
N PRO A 336 10.50 -33.67 -10.15
CA PRO A 336 10.82 -34.85 -9.33
C PRO A 336 9.70 -35.10 -8.29
N PRO A 337 9.42 -36.35 -7.93
CA PRO A 337 8.34 -36.68 -7.01
C PRO A 337 8.61 -36.09 -5.61
N ALA A 338 7.58 -35.52 -5.01
CA ALA A 338 7.57 -35.09 -3.61
C ALA A 338 7.83 -36.29 -2.68
N PRO A 339 8.48 -36.08 -1.51
CA PRO A 339 8.70 -37.16 -0.55
C PRO A 339 7.37 -37.68 0.02
N GLU A 340 7.26 -39.00 0.09
CA GLU A 340 6.09 -39.72 0.62
C GLU A 340 5.81 -39.36 2.08
N GLU A 341 4.57 -38.96 2.38
CA GLU A 341 4.05 -38.92 3.75
C GLU A 341 3.86 -40.36 4.27
N PRO A 342 4.35 -40.72 5.48
CA PRO A 342 4.07 -42.02 6.04
C PRO A 342 2.63 -42.09 6.58
N SER A 343 1.87 -43.04 6.03
CA SER A 343 0.53 -43.42 6.47
C SER A 343 0.50 -44.03 7.88
N ALA A 344 -0.45 -43.55 8.69
CA ALA A 344 -1.28 -44.26 9.67
C ALA A 344 -0.63 -45.23 10.68
N VAL A 345 -0.74 -44.87 11.96
CA VAL A 345 -0.65 -45.79 13.12
C VAL A 345 -2.07 -46.02 13.66
N PRO A 346 -2.48 -47.26 14.03
CA PRO A 346 -3.88 -47.61 14.21
C PRO A 346 -4.43 -47.34 15.62
N SER A 347 -5.75 -47.26 15.70
CA SER A 347 -6.54 -47.16 16.93
C SER A 347 -6.47 -48.42 17.77
N LEU A 348 -6.46 -48.29 19.10
CA LEU A 348 -6.91 -49.33 20.02
C LEU A 348 -7.63 -48.69 21.21
N ALA A 349 -8.83 -49.18 21.45
CA ALA A 349 -9.78 -48.73 22.44
C ALA A 349 -9.63 -49.50 23.77
N ALA A 350 -10.27 -48.91 24.80
CA ALA A 350 -10.84 -49.51 26.01
C ALA A 350 -9.90 -49.85 27.19
N ALA A 351 -10.13 -49.16 28.32
CA ALA A 351 -10.69 -49.79 29.53
C ALA A 351 -11.09 -48.75 30.58
N SER A 352 -12.30 -48.93 31.11
CA SER A 352 -12.99 -48.19 32.17
C SER A 352 -12.65 -48.71 33.58
N SER A 353 -12.70 -47.81 34.58
CA SER A 353 -13.05 -47.99 36.02
C SER A 353 -12.17 -47.03 36.84
N GLY A 354 -12.61 -46.22 37.80
CA GLY A 354 -13.82 -46.15 38.63
C GLY A 354 -13.36 -45.74 40.04
N GLU A 355 -13.96 -44.67 40.60
CA GLU A 355 -14.01 -44.30 42.05
C GLU A 355 -12.64 -43.95 42.73
N GLN A 356 -12.46 -43.04 43.71
CA GLN A 356 -13.32 -42.35 44.68
C GLN A 356 -12.52 -41.19 45.37
N GLU A 357 -13.24 -40.12 45.72
CA GLU A 357 -13.15 -39.21 46.88
C GLU A 357 -11.83 -38.81 47.63
N ALA A 358 -11.74 -37.48 47.81
CA ALA A 358 -11.55 -36.72 49.07
C ALA A 358 -10.16 -36.31 49.64
N ALA A 359 -10.08 -34.98 49.87
CA ALA A 359 -9.60 -34.27 51.07
C ALA A 359 -8.10 -34.00 51.36
N VAL A 360 -7.81 -32.70 51.50
CA VAL A 360 -7.03 -31.98 52.54
C VAL A 360 -5.56 -32.34 52.78
N GLY A 361 -4.72 -31.30 52.83
CA GLY A 361 -3.44 -31.31 53.57
C GLY A 361 -2.32 -30.57 52.86
N GLY A 362 -1.80 -29.50 53.46
CA GLY A 362 -0.64 -28.76 52.95
C GLY A 362 0.69 -29.47 53.21
N ASP A 363 1.75 -29.00 52.56
CA ASP A 363 2.91 -28.44 53.24
C ASP A 363 3.88 -27.83 52.21
N GLU A 364 4.72 -26.96 52.76
CA GLU A 364 5.63 -25.99 52.18
C GLU A 364 6.81 -26.57 51.36
N ASP A 365 7.25 -25.74 50.40
CA ASP A 365 8.64 -25.44 50.00
C ASP A 365 9.46 -26.46 49.16
N PRO A 366 10.55 -26.02 48.49
CA PRO A 366 10.57 -25.07 47.37
C PRO A 366 11.52 -25.58 46.25
N GLU A 367 11.49 -24.97 45.06
CA GLU A 367 12.68 -24.71 44.22
C GLU A 367 12.23 -24.21 42.84
N ILE A 368 13.11 -23.44 42.20
CA ILE A 368 12.99 -22.86 40.85
C ILE A 368 12.25 -21.51 40.79
N THR A 369 12.82 -20.50 41.45
CA THR A 369 12.87 -19.16 40.86
C THR A 369 14.29 -18.64 40.96
N GLY A 370 14.93 -18.54 39.80
CA GLY A 370 16.36 -18.26 39.63
C GLY A 370 16.80 -16.89 40.11
N SER A 371 18.12 -16.76 40.13
CA SER A 371 19.00 -15.64 40.47
C SER A 371 18.54 -14.20 40.15
N LEU A 372 17.53 -14.03 39.28
CA LEU A 372 16.94 -12.73 38.96
C LEU A 372 16.05 -12.18 40.09
N GLY A 373 15.36 -13.06 40.84
CA GLY A 373 14.45 -12.65 41.92
C GLY A 373 15.16 -12.07 43.13
N ALA A 374 16.32 -12.62 43.48
CA ALA A 374 17.15 -12.13 44.58
C ALA A 374 17.74 -10.74 44.28
N ALA A 375 18.19 -10.52 43.03
CA ALA A 375 18.75 -9.23 42.61
C ALA A 375 17.70 -8.10 42.61
N LEU A 376 16.44 -8.41 42.29
CA LEU A 376 15.36 -7.41 42.30
C LEU A 376 14.98 -6.96 43.72
N LEU A 377 15.00 -7.90 44.68
CA LEU A 377 14.71 -7.63 46.08
C LEU A 377 15.81 -6.81 46.77
N GLU A 378 17.06 -6.99 46.37
CA GLU A 378 18.19 -6.23 46.89
C GLU A 378 18.19 -4.78 46.36
N ALA A 379 17.90 -4.60 45.07
CA ALA A 379 17.78 -3.27 44.46
C ALA A 379 16.61 -2.44 45.04
N LEU A 380 15.49 -3.09 45.36
CA LEU A 380 14.34 -2.42 46.00
C LEU A 380 14.62 -2.03 47.46
N ARG A 381 15.52 -2.75 48.13
CA ARG A 381 15.90 -2.47 49.53
C ARG A 381 16.88 -1.30 49.64
N GLU A 382 17.79 -1.14 48.67
CA GLU A 382 18.70 0.01 48.59
C GLU A 382 17.99 1.31 48.19
N ALA A 383 16.96 1.23 47.35
CA ALA A 383 16.17 2.41 46.95
C ALA A 383 15.24 2.94 48.05
N GLY A 384 14.93 2.14 49.07
CA GLY A 384 13.99 2.49 50.15
C GLY A 384 14.62 3.11 51.39
N SER A 385 15.96 3.22 51.50
CA SER A 385 16.62 3.74 52.71
C SER A 385 17.24 5.14 52.57
N SER A 386 16.89 5.89 51.52
CA SER A 386 17.44 7.24 51.27
C SER A 386 16.41 8.37 51.31
N VAL A 387 15.27 8.14 51.97
CA VAL A 387 14.28 9.20 52.27
C VAL A 387 13.89 9.10 53.74
N ASP A 388 14.82 9.50 54.60
CA ASP A 388 14.55 10.09 55.93
C ASP A 388 15.90 10.52 56.52
N GLU A 389 16.41 11.67 56.06
CA GLU A 389 17.27 12.59 56.82
C GLU A 389 17.14 14.02 56.29
#